data_AF-A0A956JZJ0-F1
#
_entry.id   AF-A0A956JZJ0-F1
#
_cell.length_a   1.000
_cell.length_b   1.000
_cell.length_c   1.000
_cell.angle_alpha   90.00
_cell.angle_beta   90.00
_cell.angle_gamma   90.00
#
_symmetry.space_group_name_H-M   'P 1'
#
loop_
_entity.id
_entity.type
_entity.pdbx_description
1 polymer ?
#
loop_
_entity_poly.entity_id
_entity_poly.type
_entity_poly.pdbx_seq_one_letter_code
_entity_poly.pdbx_strand_id
1 'polypeptide(L)'
;MAARELRYLLAAVAFSLAGAACNGGVTPSGDDTVVGDDDTTTTGDEWDQRLDERVVDYSAALRIAALRLTGDLPTLVEIKAVGDAPEAQKKSVYESLLRGYLDDPRFARQMVAWWKDTLKMGGTTMADAAAAFAAEVTVEGRPYTDLLTASAGTCPTYDAGAGTFTPGDCDNGVPVHAGLLSHPGMNAAFYSNMAFRRVRWVQEIFACTAFPAEIVSEPQDLGGNALYSAPWPFDSIASPATGGNVDFLDLSAVACANCHATMNHIAPLFTNFDDNGDLQATSQVMVPIEGTPLAQLSDYLPAGQTTAWRLGAPAADLPALGAAMAADPAIAECAVARVWNWALGKGDIVDTLATIPSDVIADQVATFRSNGAVLKDAIFAVFTADDFVKF
;
A
#
# COMPACT_ATOMS: atom_id res chain seq x y z
N MET A 1 -12.08 0.98 62.43
CA MET A 1 -10.90 0.64 61.61
C MET A 1 -10.84 1.62 60.46
N ALA A 2 -9.70 2.32 60.38
CA ALA A 2 -9.20 3.28 59.40
C ALA A 2 -10.16 3.87 58.33
N ALA A 3 -10.46 5.15 58.49
CA ALA A 3 -10.81 6.06 57.41
C ALA A 3 -9.54 6.47 56.64
N ARG A 4 -9.62 6.58 55.31
CA ARG A 4 -8.77 7.51 54.57
C ARG A 4 -9.40 7.92 53.24
N GLU A 5 -9.65 9.21 53.16
CA GLU A 5 -9.98 10.00 51.97
C GLU A 5 -8.97 9.80 50.82
N LEU A 6 -9.46 9.79 49.59
CA LEU A 6 -8.68 10.31 48.46
C LEU A 6 -9.61 10.97 47.44
N ARG A 7 -9.43 12.28 47.30
CA ARG A 7 -10.08 13.18 46.33
C ARG A 7 -9.53 12.90 44.95
N TYR A 8 -10.40 12.68 43.95
CA TYR A 8 -10.02 12.75 42.54
C TYR A 8 -10.30 14.16 42.02
N LEU A 9 -9.23 14.91 41.77
CA LEU A 9 -9.26 16.14 40.99
C LEU A 9 -9.02 15.77 39.52
N LEU A 10 -9.91 16.26 38.65
CA LEU A 10 -9.70 16.36 37.21
C LEU A 10 -8.40 17.12 36.92
N ALA A 11 -7.59 16.58 36.01
CA ALA A 11 -6.67 17.37 35.21
C ALA A 11 -6.68 16.81 33.79
N ALA A 12 -7.29 17.58 32.88
CA ALA A 12 -7.16 17.42 31.45
C ALA A 12 -5.72 17.78 31.04
N VAL A 13 -5.07 16.91 30.29
CA VAL A 13 -3.83 17.24 29.57
C VAL A 13 -4.13 17.09 28.09
N ALA A 14 -4.20 18.24 27.42
CA ALA A 14 -4.21 18.36 25.98
C ALA A 14 -2.82 17.97 25.44
N PHE A 15 -2.78 17.05 24.48
CA PHE A 15 -1.59 16.75 23.70
C PHE A 15 -1.52 17.73 22.53
N SER A 16 -0.61 18.69 22.63
CA SER A 16 -0.10 19.50 21.52
C SER A 16 1.12 18.79 20.92
N LEU A 17 0.97 18.22 19.72
CA LEU A 17 2.06 17.70 18.90
C LEU A 17 2.35 18.72 17.79
N ALA A 18 3.40 19.53 17.97
CA ALA A 18 4.03 20.29 16.91
C ALA A 18 5.51 20.49 17.24
N GLY A 19 6.38 20.06 16.32
CA GLY A 19 7.73 20.61 16.11
C GLY A 19 8.87 20.13 17.03
N ALA A 20 9.56 19.07 16.62
CA ALA A 20 10.99 18.89 16.89
C ALA A 20 11.60 17.85 15.92
N ALA A 21 11.76 18.25 14.66
CA ALA A 21 12.75 17.67 13.76
C ALA A 21 13.71 18.79 13.36
N CYS A 22 15.00 18.47 13.28
CA CYS A 22 16.12 19.37 12.95
C CYS A 22 16.64 20.24 14.10
N ASN A 23 17.47 19.66 14.98
CA ASN A 23 18.58 20.41 15.56
C ASN A 23 19.80 19.50 15.76
N GLY A 24 20.66 19.47 14.74
CA GLY A 24 21.98 18.84 14.78
C GLY A 24 23.02 19.81 14.24
N GLY A 25 23.12 21.00 14.84
CA GLY A 25 24.22 21.92 14.58
C GLY A 25 25.48 21.44 15.32
N VAL A 26 26.46 20.92 14.59
CA VAL A 26 27.83 20.72 15.10
C VAL A 26 28.70 21.84 14.53
N THR A 27 29.15 22.73 15.41
CA THR A 27 30.20 23.72 15.12
C THR A 27 31.57 23.05 14.99
N PRO A 28 32.45 23.51 14.09
CA PRO A 28 33.73 22.87 13.80
C PRO A 28 34.84 23.36 14.74
N SER A 29 35.48 22.43 15.43
CA SER A 29 36.82 22.54 16.03
C SER A 29 37.36 21.12 15.98
N GLY A 30 38.33 20.77 15.14
CA GLY A 30 39.63 21.41 15.03
C GLY A 30 40.61 20.49 15.75
N ASP A 31 41.44 19.82 14.95
CA ASP A 31 42.58 18.96 15.30
C ASP A 31 42.32 17.44 15.27
N ASP A 32 42.60 16.84 14.12
CA ASP A 32 43.15 15.48 14.09
C ASP A 32 44.23 15.44 13.01
N THR A 33 45.46 15.35 13.50
CA THR A 33 46.68 15.16 12.74
C THR A 33 46.56 13.96 11.80
N VAL A 34 46.71 14.23 10.50
CA VAL A 34 46.92 13.23 9.47
C VAL A 34 48.25 12.53 9.73
N VAL A 35 48.20 11.30 10.24
CA VAL A 35 49.29 10.34 10.13
C VAL A 35 48.74 9.20 9.28
N GLY A 36 49.32 9.07 8.10
CA GLY A 36 48.90 8.10 7.10
C GLY A 36 49.02 6.68 7.63
N ASP A 37 48.01 5.89 7.27
CA ASP A 37 48.21 4.47 7.09
C ASP A 37 47.75 4.13 5.67
N ASP A 38 48.66 3.46 4.99
CA ASP A 38 48.64 3.07 3.59
C ASP A 38 48.06 1.67 3.58
N ASP A 39 46.75 1.49 3.32
CA ASP A 39 46.23 0.15 3.06
C ASP A 39 44.99 0.13 2.14
N THR A 40 45.25 -0.41 0.95
CA THR A 40 44.38 -1.19 0.05
C THR A 40 42.86 -0.94 0.02
N THR A 41 42.42 -0.43 -1.13
CA THR A 41 41.25 -0.87 -1.91
C THR A 41 40.28 -1.89 -1.28
N THR A 42 39.25 -1.41 -0.59
CA THR A 42 37.92 -2.04 -0.53
C THR A 42 36.87 -0.95 -0.69
N THR A 43 36.37 -0.79 -1.90
CA THR A 43 35.31 0.17 -2.27
C THR A 43 33.93 -0.40 -1.95
N GLY A 44 33.63 -0.55 -0.66
CA GLY A 44 32.31 -0.92 -0.13
C GLY A 44 32.33 -0.75 1.38
N ASP A 45 31.21 -0.34 1.99
CA ASP A 45 31.14 -0.30 3.45
C ASP A 45 31.12 -1.72 4.05
N GLU A 46 31.21 -1.86 5.38
CA GLU A 46 31.20 -3.17 6.04
C GLU A 46 29.98 -4.01 5.64
N TRP A 47 28.84 -3.38 5.36
CA TRP A 47 27.61 -4.07 4.99
C TRP A 47 27.66 -4.58 3.55
N ASP A 48 28.23 -3.82 2.62
CA ASP A 48 28.47 -4.30 1.25
C ASP A 48 29.32 -5.57 1.28
N GLN A 49 30.41 -5.57 2.05
CA GLN A 49 31.25 -6.75 2.21
C GLN A 49 30.49 -7.95 2.79
N ARG A 50 29.65 -7.72 3.81
CA ARG A 50 28.83 -8.78 4.42
C ARG A 50 27.75 -9.32 3.47
N LEU A 51 27.16 -8.46 2.65
CA LEU A 51 26.15 -8.85 1.67
C LEU A 51 26.76 -9.67 0.53
N ASP A 52 28.00 -9.37 0.14
CA ASP A 52 28.77 -10.09 -0.87
C ASP A 52 29.30 -11.44 -0.35
N GLU A 53 29.49 -11.60 0.96
CA GLU A 53 29.87 -12.87 1.60
C GLU A 53 28.75 -13.93 1.55
N ARG A 54 27.50 -13.53 1.27
CA ARG A 54 26.35 -14.44 1.28
C ARG A 54 26.47 -15.53 0.22
N VAL A 55 26.12 -16.75 0.60
CA VAL A 55 26.16 -17.91 -0.31
C VAL A 55 24.77 -18.43 -0.58
N VAL A 56 24.58 -19.03 -1.75
CA VAL A 56 23.31 -19.67 -2.10
C VAL A 56 23.04 -20.83 -1.14
N ASP A 57 21.94 -20.76 -0.40
CA ASP A 57 21.47 -21.81 0.51
C ASP A 57 19.97 -22.06 0.29
N TYR A 58 19.68 -22.99 -0.62
CA TYR A 58 18.31 -23.43 -0.88
C TYR A 58 17.63 -24.10 0.32
N SER A 59 18.38 -24.63 1.29
CA SER A 59 17.80 -25.24 2.49
C SER A 59 17.31 -24.16 3.47
N ALA A 60 18.06 -23.08 3.63
CA ALA A 60 17.63 -21.90 4.38
C ALA A 60 16.44 -21.21 3.69
N ALA A 61 16.55 -20.99 2.37
CA ALA A 61 15.47 -20.40 1.56
C ALA A 61 14.16 -21.21 1.66
N LEU A 62 14.24 -22.54 1.61
CA LEU A 62 13.08 -23.44 1.71
C LEU A 62 12.30 -23.25 3.02
N ARG A 63 12.99 -23.04 4.15
CA ARG A 63 12.32 -22.86 5.44
C ARG A 63 11.46 -21.61 5.46
N ILE A 64 11.99 -20.51 4.93
CA ILE A 64 11.27 -19.23 4.86
C ILE A 64 10.12 -19.35 3.86
N ALA A 65 10.39 -19.89 2.68
CA ALA A 65 9.39 -20.04 1.62
C ALA A 65 8.23 -20.95 2.03
N ALA A 66 8.49 -22.12 2.60
CA ALA A 66 7.43 -23.02 3.08
C ALA A 66 6.54 -22.33 4.11
N LEU A 67 7.13 -21.63 5.08
CA LEU A 67 6.36 -20.93 6.11
C LEU A 67 5.51 -19.80 5.53
N ARG A 68 6.03 -19.02 4.59
CA ARG A 68 5.27 -17.92 3.96
C ARG A 68 4.18 -18.46 3.05
N LEU A 69 4.51 -19.41 2.19
CA LEU A 69 3.62 -19.91 1.14
C LEU A 69 2.58 -20.91 1.66
N THR A 70 2.84 -21.63 2.76
CA THR A 70 1.90 -22.65 3.28
C THR A 70 1.48 -22.44 4.73
N GLY A 71 2.23 -21.64 5.49
CA GLY A 71 2.05 -21.49 6.94
C GLY A 71 2.74 -22.57 7.76
N ASP A 72 3.36 -23.57 7.12
CA ASP A 72 4.01 -24.71 7.77
C ASP A 72 5.52 -24.73 7.49
N LEU A 73 6.28 -25.36 8.38
CA LEU A 73 7.68 -25.68 8.11
C LEU A 73 7.80 -26.79 7.05
N PRO A 74 8.90 -26.83 6.28
CA PRO A 74 9.10 -27.89 5.30
C PRO A 74 9.20 -29.24 6.00
N THR A 75 8.66 -30.28 5.36
CA THR A 75 8.71 -31.65 5.86
C THR A 75 10.13 -32.20 5.78
N LEU A 76 10.41 -33.27 6.55
CA LEU A 76 11.71 -33.94 6.48
C LEU A 76 12.04 -34.47 5.08
N VAL A 77 11.01 -34.89 4.31
CA VAL A 77 11.18 -35.37 2.94
C VAL A 77 11.64 -34.23 2.02
N GLU A 78 11.04 -33.05 2.14
CA GLU A 78 11.39 -31.88 1.33
C GLU A 78 12.77 -31.34 1.70
N ILE A 79 13.10 -31.28 3.00
CA ILE A 79 14.43 -30.89 3.48
C ILE A 79 15.50 -31.82 2.90
N LYS A 80 15.27 -33.15 2.93
CA LYS A 80 16.19 -34.12 2.35
C LYS A 80 16.26 -34.02 0.83
N ALA A 81 15.13 -33.75 0.16
CA ALA A 81 15.12 -33.59 -1.30
C ALA A 81 16.07 -32.46 -1.74
N VAL A 82 16.08 -31.32 -1.05
CA VAL A 82 17.01 -30.21 -1.36
C VAL A 82 18.42 -30.51 -0.85
N GLY A 83 18.56 -31.03 0.36
CA GLY A 83 19.86 -31.27 1.00
C GLY A 83 20.70 -32.35 0.33
N ASP A 84 20.05 -33.44 -0.11
CA ASP A 84 20.70 -34.60 -0.71
C ASP A 84 20.84 -34.49 -2.24
N ALA A 85 20.19 -33.48 -2.86
CA ALA A 85 20.30 -33.25 -4.30
C ALA A 85 21.74 -32.83 -4.69
N PRO A 86 22.23 -33.29 -5.85
CA PRO A 86 23.48 -32.76 -6.43
C PRO A 86 23.43 -31.24 -6.54
N GLU A 87 24.56 -30.56 -6.33
CA GLU A 87 24.62 -29.09 -6.31
C GLU A 87 23.96 -28.45 -7.54
N ALA A 88 24.25 -28.96 -8.73
CA ALA A 88 23.68 -28.49 -10.00
C ALA A 88 22.15 -28.69 -10.12
N GLN A 89 21.54 -29.51 -9.25
CA GLN A 89 20.12 -29.83 -9.26
C GLN A 89 19.34 -29.15 -8.12
N LYS A 90 20.03 -28.65 -7.08
CA LYS A 90 19.37 -28.05 -5.90
C LYS A 90 18.38 -26.95 -6.25
N LYS A 91 18.77 -26.05 -7.17
CA LYS A 91 17.87 -24.99 -7.69
C LYS A 91 16.58 -25.56 -8.25
N SER A 92 16.68 -26.53 -9.15
CA SER A 92 15.51 -27.14 -9.80
C SER A 92 14.60 -27.89 -8.82
N VAL A 93 15.17 -28.56 -7.82
CA VAL A 93 14.41 -29.23 -6.76
C VAL A 93 13.68 -28.20 -5.89
N TYR A 94 14.38 -27.15 -5.46
CA TYR A 94 13.80 -26.05 -4.70
C TYR A 94 12.63 -25.39 -5.44
N GLU A 95 12.84 -25.00 -6.70
CA GLU A 95 11.80 -24.38 -7.52
C GLU A 95 10.60 -25.31 -7.74
N SER A 96 10.81 -26.61 -7.89
CA SER A 96 9.73 -27.59 -8.00
C SER A 96 8.88 -27.65 -6.72
N LEU A 97 9.51 -27.54 -5.54
CA LEU A 97 8.79 -27.50 -4.27
C LEU A 97 7.95 -26.21 -4.14
N LEU A 98 8.52 -25.07 -4.54
CA LEU A 98 7.76 -23.80 -4.53
C LEU A 98 6.53 -23.85 -5.42
N ARG A 99 6.62 -24.42 -6.63
CA ARG A 99 5.45 -24.62 -7.49
C ARG A 99 4.40 -25.49 -6.80
N GLY A 100 4.84 -26.57 -6.15
CA GLY A 100 3.97 -27.40 -5.33
C GLY A 100 3.27 -26.62 -4.22
N TYR A 101 3.98 -25.72 -3.53
CA TYR A 101 3.38 -24.86 -2.51
C TYR A 101 2.36 -23.87 -3.07
N LEU A 102 2.64 -23.26 -4.22
CA LEU A 102 1.73 -22.31 -4.86
C LEU A 102 0.44 -22.97 -5.39
N ASP A 103 0.47 -24.28 -5.63
CA ASP A 103 -0.70 -25.07 -6.05
C ASP A 103 -1.40 -25.79 -4.87
N ASP A 104 -0.84 -25.67 -3.66
CA ASP A 104 -1.39 -26.27 -2.44
C ASP A 104 -2.57 -25.43 -1.91
N PRO A 105 -3.69 -26.04 -1.46
CA PRO A 105 -4.80 -25.31 -0.83
C PRO A 105 -4.39 -24.43 0.37
N ARG A 106 -3.28 -24.75 1.04
CA ARG A 106 -2.70 -23.94 2.10
C ARG A 106 -2.20 -22.58 1.62
N PHE A 107 -1.79 -22.45 0.36
CA PHE A 107 -1.43 -21.16 -0.23
C PHE A 107 -2.61 -20.22 -0.30
N ALA A 108 -3.81 -20.70 -0.64
CA ALA A 108 -5.02 -19.89 -0.62
C ALA A 108 -5.28 -19.29 0.78
N ARG A 109 -5.09 -20.09 1.84
CA ARG A 109 -5.19 -19.60 3.22
C ARG A 109 -4.17 -18.50 3.53
N GLN A 110 -2.92 -18.70 3.12
CA GLN A 110 -1.87 -17.71 3.33
C GLN A 110 -2.14 -16.42 2.57
N MET A 111 -2.68 -16.50 1.35
CA MET A 111 -3.08 -15.33 0.56
C MET A 111 -4.24 -14.58 1.20
N VAL A 112 -5.25 -15.26 1.75
CA VAL A 112 -6.32 -14.59 2.49
C VAL A 112 -5.77 -13.85 3.71
N ALA A 113 -4.87 -14.48 4.48
CA ALA A 113 -4.26 -13.82 5.64
C ALA A 113 -3.40 -12.61 5.23
N TRP A 114 -2.54 -12.78 4.23
CA TRP A 114 -1.68 -11.72 3.72
C TRP A 114 -2.48 -10.54 3.16
N TRP A 115 -3.59 -10.80 2.47
CA TRP A 115 -4.46 -9.74 1.96
C TRP A 115 -5.28 -9.05 3.05
N LYS A 116 -5.69 -9.74 4.12
CA LYS A 116 -6.29 -9.08 5.29
C LYS A 116 -5.32 -8.06 5.92
N ASP A 117 -4.07 -8.47 6.10
CA ASP A 117 -3.02 -7.59 6.62
C ASP A 117 -2.71 -6.44 5.65
N THR A 118 -2.55 -6.75 4.37
CA THR A 118 -2.24 -5.78 3.31
C THR A 118 -3.33 -4.72 3.18
N LEU A 119 -4.59 -5.15 3.10
CA LEU A 119 -5.73 -4.24 2.95
C LEU A 119 -6.08 -3.54 4.29
N LYS A 120 -5.45 -3.92 5.40
CA LYS A 120 -5.70 -3.41 6.75
C LYS A 120 -7.18 -3.52 7.13
N MET A 121 -7.81 -4.62 6.73
CA MET A 121 -9.23 -4.88 6.93
C MET A 121 -9.48 -6.36 7.21
N GLY A 122 -10.55 -6.63 7.95
CA GLY A 122 -11.00 -7.97 8.29
C GLY A 122 -11.84 -7.97 9.56
N GLY A 123 -12.31 -9.15 9.96
CA GLY A 123 -13.05 -9.32 11.21
C GLY A 123 -14.56 -9.07 11.09
N THR A 124 -15.04 -8.73 9.90
CA THR A 124 -16.46 -8.79 9.52
C THR A 124 -16.59 -9.57 8.21
N THR A 125 -17.76 -10.17 7.94
CA THR A 125 -17.98 -10.94 6.71
C THR A 125 -17.66 -10.13 5.45
N MET A 126 -18.05 -8.86 5.41
CA MET A 126 -17.85 -8.02 4.24
C MET A 126 -16.40 -7.53 4.08
N ALA A 127 -15.71 -7.21 5.18
CA ALA A 127 -14.28 -6.88 5.12
C ALA A 127 -13.45 -8.11 4.73
N ASP A 128 -13.85 -9.29 5.21
CA ASP A 128 -13.20 -10.56 4.85
C ASP A 128 -13.42 -10.92 3.37
N ALA A 129 -14.56 -10.56 2.77
CA ALA A 129 -14.83 -10.78 1.34
C ALA A 129 -13.88 -9.99 0.43
N ALA A 130 -13.47 -8.78 0.82
CA ALA A 130 -12.49 -7.99 0.06
C ALA A 130 -11.12 -8.68 0.01
N ALA A 131 -10.65 -9.20 1.15
CA ALA A 131 -9.42 -9.97 1.21
C ALA A 131 -9.55 -11.32 0.47
N ALA A 132 -10.72 -11.96 0.53
CA ALA A 132 -10.99 -13.17 -0.24
C ALA A 132 -10.93 -12.92 -1.75
N PHE A 133 -11.50 -11.81 -2.23
CA PHE A 133 -11.39 -11.41 -3.64
C PHE A 133 -9.94 -11.19 -4.06
N ALA A 134 -9.15 -10.46 -3.27
CA ALA A 134 -7.77 -10.22 -3.62
C ALA A 134 -6.91 -11.51 -3.59
N ALA A 135 -7.21 -12.40 -2.65
CA ALA A 135 -6.60 -13.71 -2.57
C ALA A 135 -7.00 -14.60 -3.76
N GLU A 136 -8.26 -14.62 -4.17
CA GLU A 136 -8.75 -15.36 -5.34
C GLU A 136 -8.04 -14.89 -6.61
N VAL A 137 -7.98 -13.56 -6.85
CA VAL A 137 -7.23 -12.97 -7.97
C VAL A 137 -5.78 -13.47 -7.99
N THR A 138 -5.14 -13.54 -6.82
CA THR A 138 -3.75 -14.00 -6.70
C THR A 138 -3.64 -15.51 -6.95
N VAL A 139 -4.45 -16.33 -6.28
CA VAL A 139 -4.35 -17.80 -6.28
C VAL A 139 -4.68 -18.38 -7.65
N GLU A 140 -5.69 -17.82 -8.32
CA GLU A 140 -6.14 -18.23 -9.65
C GLU A 140 -5.27 -17.68 -10.79
N GLY A 141 -4.27 -16.85 -10.47
CA GLY A 141 -3.38 -16.26 -11.46
C GLY A 141 -4.07 -15.26 -12.39
N ARG A 142 -5.07 -14.54 -11.89
CA ARG A 142 -5.76 -13.47 -12.62
C ARG A 142 -4.86 -12.22 -12.68
N PRO A 143 -5.10 -11.31 -13.64
CA PRO A 143 -4.40 -10.04 -13.67
C PRO A 143 -4.58 -9.27 -12.37
N TYR A 144 -3.50 -8.80 -11.75
CA TYR A 144 -3.56 -7.99 -10.53
C TYR A 144 -4.42 -6.73 -10.68
N THR A 145 -4.51 -6.21 -11.90
CA THR A 145 -5.37 -5.07 -12.23
C THR A 145 -6.86 -5.37 -11.99
N ASP A 146 -7.29 -6.63 -11.95
CA ASP A 146 -8.65 -7.02 -11.57
C ASP A 146 -9.04 -6.49 -10.17
N LEU A 147 -8.07 -6.32 -9.27
CA LEU A 147 -8.30 -5.67 -7.97
C LEU A 147 -8.90 -4.26 -8.09
N LEU A 148 -8.72 -3.61 -9.23
CA LEU A 148 -9.17 -2.26 -9.53
C LEU A 148 -10.24 -2.22 -10.63
N THR A 149 -10.27 -3.21 -11.53
CA THR A 149 -11.07 -3.16 -12.75
C THR A 149 -12.13 -4.25 -12.88
N ALA A 150 -12.15 -5.27 -12.01
CA ALA A 150 -13.14 -6.34 -12.12
C ALA A 150 -14.57 -5.80 -11.93
N SER A 151 -15.45 -6.12 -12.88
CA SER A 151 -16.85 -5.68 -12.86
C SER A 151 -17.81 -6.73 -12.26
N ALA A 152 -17.30 -7.91 -11.92
CA ALA A 152 -18.03 -9.02 -11.33
C ALA A 152 -17.08 -9.96 -10.57
N GLY A 153 -17.62 -10.86 -9.77
CA GLY A 153 -16.90 -11.78 -8.91
C GLY A 153 -16.15 -11.08 -7.78
N THR A 154 -16.60 -9.91 -7.33
CA THR A 154 -15.85 -9.06 -6.39
C THR A 154 -16.11 -9.37 -4.92
N CYS A 155 -17.06 -10.24 -4.58
CA CYS A 155 -17.35 -10.68 -3.22
C CYS A 155 -17.44 -12.22 -3.13
N PRO A 156 -16.34 -12.96 -3.42
CA PRO A 156 -16.33 -14.40 -3.25
C PRO A 156 -16.37 -14.77 -1.77
N THR A 157 -16.77 -16.01 -1.49
CA THR A 157 -16.64 -16.61 -0.16
C THR A 157 -15.48 -17.59 -0.13
N TYR A 158 -14.73 -17.62 0.98
CA TYR A 158 -13.57 -18.50 1.14
C TYR A 158 -13.86 -19.61 2.15
N ASP A 159 -13.70 -20.87 1.72
CA ASP A 159 -13.72 -22.03 2.60
C ASP A 159 -12.30 -22.36 3.04
N ALA A 160 -11.98 -22.07 4.31
CA ALA A 160 -10.65 -22.31 4.87
C ALA A 160 -10.30 -23.79 5.05
N GLY A 161 -11.30 -24.68 5.14
CA GLY A 161 -11.09 -26.13 5.27
C GLY A 161 -10.77 -26.77 3.92
N ALA A 162 -11.43 -26.32 2.86
CA ALA A 162 -11.18 -26.79 1.49
C ALA A 162 -10.05 -26.01 0.78
N GLY A 163 -9.75 -24.79 1.22
CA GLY A 163 -8.80 -23.90 0.55
C GLY A 163 -9.30 -23.41 -0.80
N THR A 164 -10.61 -23.18 -0.91
CA THR A 164 -11.30 -22.88 -2.18
C THR A 164 -12.15 -21.62 -2.09
N PHE A 165 -12.29 -20.93 -3.22
CA PHE A 165 -13.16 -19.77 -3.37
C PHE A 165 -14.48 -20.19 -4.05
N THR A 166 -15.58 -19.68 -3.55
CA THR A 166 -16.88 -19.76 -4.23
C THR A 166 -17.19 -18.36 -4.78
N PRO A 167 -17.37 -18.22 -6.11
CA PRO A 167 -17.63 -16.93 -6.73
C PRO A 167 -18.87 -16.24 -6.17
N GLY A 168 -18.83 -14.91 -6.08
CA GLY A 168 -19.94 -14.09 -5.64
C GLY A 168 -19.75 -12.63 -6.03
N ASP A 169 -20.86 -11.93 -6.24
CA ASP A 169 -20.89 -10.50 -6.51
C ASP A 169 -21.27 -9.72 -5.25
N CYS A 170 -20.75 -8.50 -5.13
CA CYS A 170 -21.17 -7.61 -4.07
C CYS A 170 -22.54 -7.02 -4.43
N ASP A 171 -23.44 -6.91 -3.47
CA ASP A 171 -24.74 -6.25 -3.66
C ASP A 171 -24.78 -4.97 -2.84
N ASN A 172 -24.18 -3.90 -3.38
CA ASN A 172 -24.08 -2.59 -2.73
C ASN A 172 -24.60 -1.44 -3.62
N GLY A 173 -25.44 -1.77 -4.61
CA GLY A 173 -26.14 -0.79 -5.42
C GLY A 173 -25.32 -0.06 -6.48
N VAL A 174 -24.05 -0.41 -6.70
CA VAL A 174 -23.25 0.20 -7.77
C VAL A 174 -23.72 -0.28 -9.16
N PRO A 175 -23.78 0.60 -10.17
CA PRO A 175 -24.20 0.20 -11.51
C PRO A 175 -23.16 -0.67 -12.24
N VAL A 176 -21.88 -0.46 -11.93
CA VAL A 176 -20.73 -1.22 -12.46
C VAL A 176 -19.69 -1.31 -11.35
N HIS A 177 -19.24 -2.53 -11.01
CA HIS A 177 -18.14 -2.69 -10.07
C HIS A 177 -16.80 -2.27 -10.68
N ALA A 178 -15.92 -1.80 -9.80
CA ALA A 178 -14.54 -1.44 -10.09
C ALA A 178 -13.63 -2.11 -9.03
N GLY A 179 -13.63 -3.44 -9.02
CA GLY A 179 -12.92 -4.26 -8.04
C GLY A 179 -13.12 -3.77 -6.60
N LEU A 180 -11.99 -3.61 -5.90
CA LEU A 180 -11.93 -3.14 -4.52
C LEU A 180 -12.35 -1.67 -4.36
N LEU A 181 -12.28 -0.83 -5.40
CA LEU A 181 -12.70 0.59 -5.33
C LEU A 181 -14.20 0.72 -5.06
N SER A 182 -14.99 -0.20 -5.61
CA SER A 182 -16.44 -0.25 -5.38
C SER A 182 -16.88 -1.20 -4.26
N HIS A 183 -15.93 -1.87 -3.59
CA HIS A 183 -16.26 -2.94 -2.66
C HIS A 183 -16.86 -2.38 -1.36
N PRO A 184 -18.01 -2.91 -0.88
CA PRO A 184 -18.69 -2.38 0.31
C PRO A 184 -17.83 -2.51 1.58
N GLY A 185 -17.15 -3.63 1.78
CA GLY A 185 -16.22 -3.82 2.90
C GLY A 185 -15.11 -2.77 3.00
N MET A 186 -14.53 -2.35 1.86
CA MET A 186 -13.55 -1.27 1.81
C MET A 186 -14.21 0.08 2.12
N ASN A 187 -15.31 0.39 1.44
CA ASN A 187 -15.98 1.69 1.60
C ASN A 187 -16.51 1.90 3.02
N ALA A 188 -16.98 0.85 3.69
CA ALA A 188 -17.38 0.86 5.09
C ALA A 188 -16.17 1.04 6.03
N ALA A 189 -15.12 0.22 5.87
CA ALA A 189 -13.95 0.23 6.76
C ALA A 189 -13.22 1.58 6.78
N PHE A 190 -13.25 2.31 5.67
CA PHE A 190 -12.62 3.62 5.53
C PHE A 190 -13.60 4.79 5.45
N TYR A 191 -14.84 4.60 5.91
CA TYR A 191 -15.80 5.70 6.05
C TYR A 191 -15.19 6.84 6.90
N SER A 192 -15.29 8.07 6.39
CA SER A 192 -14.74 9.27 7.02
C SER A 192 -15.32 10.54 6.42
N ASN A 193 -15.20 11.65 7.17
CA ASN A 193 -15.51 12.98 6.65
C ASN A 193 -14.78 13.22 5.33
N MET A 194 -15.54 13.73 4.36
CA MET A 194 -15.07 13.99 3.02
C MET A 194 -14.45 12.80 2.27
N ALA A 195 -14.64 11.56 2.72
CA ALA A 195 -14.10 10.33 2.13
C ALA A 195 -12.56 10.23 2.07
N PHE A 196 -11.81 11.09 2.77
CA PHE A 196 -10.34 11.14 2.65
C PHE A 196 -9.63 9.88 3.13
N ARG A 197 -10.18 9.11 4.09
CA ARG A 197 -9.58 7.82 4.46
C ARG A 197 -9.69 6.77 3.35
N ARG A 198 -10.75 6.80 2.53
CA ARG A 198 -10.90 5.92 1.35
C ARG A 198 -9.81 6.23 0.33
N VAL A 199 -9.63 7.51 0.01
CA VAL A 199 -8.60 7.96 -0.94
C VAL A 199 -7.19 7.66 -0.45
N ARG A 200 -6.92 7.94 0.84
CA ARG A 200 -5.64 7.59 1.47
C ARG A 200 -5.37 6.09 1.36
N TRP A 201 -6.37 5.26 1.66
CA TRP A 201 -6.25 3.81 1.54
C TRP A 201 -5.94 3.39 0.09
N VAL A 202 -6.67 3.91 -0.90
CA VAL A 202 -6.40 3.61 -2.33
C VAL A 202 -4.95 3.93 -2.70
N GLN A 203 -4.47 5.12 -2.30
CA GLN A 203 -3.10 5.57 -2.58
C GLN A 203 -2.05 4.68 -1.91
N GLU A 204 -2.20 4.43 -0.61
CA GLU A 204 -1.23 3.69 0.19
C GLU A 204 -1.21 2.21 -0.16
N ILE A 205 -2.37 1.61 -0.41
CA ILE A 205 -2.47 0.19 -0.75
C ILE A 205 -1.95 -0.09 -2.15
N PHE A 206 -2.30 0.70 -3.15
CA PHE A 206 -1.96 0.32 -4.52
C PHE A 206 -0.71 1.00 -5.06
N ALA A 207 -0.33 2.19 -4.57
CA ALA A 207 0.85 2.91 -5.03
C ALA A 207 1.95 3.05 -3.96
N CYS A 208 1.79 2.41 -2.79
CA CYS A 208 2.80 2.32 -1.72
C CYS A 208 3.38 3.67 -1.27
N THR A 209 2.62 4.75 -1.42
CA THR A 209 3.06 6.12 -1.15
C THR A 209 2.02 6.84 -0.30
N ALA A 210 2.47 7.75 0.57
CA ALA A 210 1.58 8.65 1.29
C ALA A 210 1.30 9.91 0.45
N PHE A 211 0.30 10.70 0.83
CA PHE A 211 0.15 12.07 0.32
C PHE A 211 1.21 12.99 0.96
N PRO A 212 1.78 13.98 0.24
CA PRO A 212 1.48 14.38 -1.13
C PRO A 212 1.92 13.34 -2.16
N ALA A 213 1.00 12.94 -3.02
CA ALA A 213 1.21 11.78 -3.88
C ALA A 213 2.00 12.15 -5.15
N GLU A 214 1.95 13.41 -5.58
CA GLU A 214 2.69 13.93 -6.74
C GLU A 214 3.53 15.13 -6.28
N ILE A 215 4.82 15.13 -6.64
CA ILE A 215 5.78 16.16 -6.24
C ILE A 215 6.57 16.57 -7.47
N VAL A 216 6.58 17.86 -7.80
CA VAL A 216 7.41 18.42 -8.88
C VAL A 216 8.86 18.60 -8.44
N SER A 217 9.80 18.55 -9.39
CA SER A 217 11.22 18.81 -9.09
C SER A 217 11.51 20.26 -8.72
N GLU A 218 10.68 21.20 -9.19
CA GLU A 218 10.82 22.64 -8.94
C GLU A 218 9.56 23.20 -8.25
N PRO A 219 9.49 23.14 -6.91
CA PRO A 219 8.36 23.69 -6.16
C PRO A 219 8.21 25.21 -6.31
N GLN A 220 6.98 25.70 -6.23
CA GLN A 220 6.65 27.11 -6.36
C GLN A 220 6.62 27.81 -5.00
N ASP A 221 7.20 29.01 -4.92
CA ASP A 221 7.02 29.91 -3.78
C ASP A 221 5.76 30.77 -3.98
N LEU A 222 4.75 30.53 -3.16
CA LEU A 222 3.48 31.27 -3.18
C LEU A 222 3.42 32.37 -2.09
N GLY A 223 4.54 32.66 -1.43
CA GLY A 223 4.61 33.61 -0.32
C GLY A 223 4.03 33.09 0.99
N GLY A 224 3.94 31.76 1.16
CA GLY A 224 3.42 31.08 2.34
C GLY A 224 4.50 30.47 3.25
N ASN A 225 4.07 29.65 4.22
CA ASN A 225 4.96 29.00 5.19
C ASN A 225 5.75 27.79 4.63
N ALA A 226 5.42 27.33 3.43
CA ALA A 226 6.09 26.24 2.74
C ALA A 226 5.97 26.41 1.22
N LEU A 227 6.81 25.72 0.46
CA LEU A 227 6.72 25.66 -0.99
C LEU A 227 5.55 24.79 -1.43
N TYR A 228 4.89 25.17 -2.53
CA TYR A 228 3.88 24.37 -3.18
C TYR A 228 4.54 23.42 -4.20
N SER A 229 4.39 22.12 -3.97
CA SER A 229 5.11 21.08 -4.71
C SER A 229 4.21 20.15 -5.50
N ALA A 230 2.88 20.29 -5.42
CA ALA A 230 1.99 19.51 -6.27
C ALA A 230 2.06 19.99 -7.74
N PRO A 231 1.89 19.10 -8.72
CA PRO A 231 1.96 19.47 -10.15
C PRO A 231 0.70 20.19 -10.64
N TRP A 232 -0.38 20.13 -9.86
CA TRP A 232 -1.65 20.77 -10.17
C TRP A 232 -1.54 22.30 -10.08
N PRO A 233 -2.37 23.07 -10.80
CA PRO A 233 -2.51 24.49 -10.52
C PRO A 233 -2.92 24.71 -9.05
N PHE A 234 -2.35 25.70 -8.37
CA PHE A 234 -2.67 25.96 -6.96
C PHE A 234 -4.17 26.19 -6.75
N ASP A 235 -4.83 26.90 -7.67
CA ASP A 235 -6.26 27.21 -7.66
C ASP A 235 -7.16 26.08 -8.20
N SER A 236 -6.64 24.86 -8.36
CA SER A 236 -7.41 23.69 -8.82
C SER A 236 -8.24 22.99 -7.72
N ILE A 237 -8.09 23.41 -6.47
CA ILE A 237 -8.81 22.83 -5.32
C ILE A 237 -9.60 23.89 -4.56
N ALA A 238 -10.57 23.41 -3.78
CA ALA A 238 -11.55 24.26 -3.13
C ALA A 238 -10.95 25.24 -2.11
N SER A 239 -11.54 26.44 -2.10
CA SER A 239 -11.43 27.46 -1.07
C SER A 239 -12.77 28.22 -0.96
N PRO A 240 -12.98 29.02 0.10
CA PRO A 240 -14.12 29.94 0.17
C PRO A 240 -14.20 30.89 -1.03
N ALA A 241 -13.06 31.29 -1.61
CA ALA A 241 -13.01 32.15 -2.79
C ALA A 241 -13.55 31.46 -4.07
N THR A 242 -13.51 30.13 -4.11
CA THR A 242 -13.99 29.31 -5.24
C THR A 242 -15.32 28.60 -4.93
N GLY A 243 -15.98 28.95 -3.82
CA GLY A 243 -17.29 28.41 -3.44
C GLY A 243 -17.25 27.13 -2.58
N GLY A 244 -16.08 26.69 -2.11
CA GLY A 244 -15.96 25.58 -1.17
C GLY A 244 -16.04 26.03 0.29
N ASN A 245 -16.47 25.14 1.18
CA ASN A 245 -16.56 25.47 2.61
C ASN A 245 -15.24 25.27 3.38
N VAL A 246 -14.28 24.54 2.82
CA VAL A 246 -12.95 24.30 3.41
C VAL A 246 -11.91 25.08 2.60
N ASP A 247 -11.01 25.77 3.30
CA ASP A 247 -9.92 26.51 2.65
C ASP A 247 -8.67 25.64 2.55
N PHE A 248 -8.53 24.93 1.42
CA PHE A 248 -7.30 24.17 1.13
C PHE A 248 -6.18 25.06 0.56
N LEU A 249 -6.47 26.33 0.28
CA LEU A 249 -5.54 27.30 -0.33
C LEU A 249 -4.96 28.28 0.69
N ASP A 250 -5.18 28.05 1.98
CA ASP A 250 -4.60 28.88 3.03
C ASP A 250 -3.07 28.81 2.99
N LEU A 251 -2.44 29.94 2.63
CA LEU A 251 -0.98 30.10 2.56
C LEU A 251 -0.28 29.96 3.92
N SER A 252 -1.02 30.06 5.02
CA SER A 252 -0.51 29.73 6.36
C SER A 252 -0.25 28.23 6.52
N ALA A 253 -0.89 27.39 5.69
CA ALA A 253 -0.85 25.94 5.73
C ALA A 253 -0.71 25.31 4.32
N VAL A 254 0.20 25.80 3.49
CA VAL A 254 0.45 25.29 2.10
C VAL A 254 0.66 23.76 2.03
N ALA A 255 1.14 23.14 3.11
CA ALA A 255 1.23 21.69 3.22
C ALA A 255 -0.11 20.98 2.97
N CYS A 256 -1.24 21.58 3.37
CA CYS A 256 -2.58 21.09 3.06
C CYS A 256 -2.80 21.05 1.55
N ALA A 257 -2.49 22.13 0.82
CA ALA A 257 -2.62 22.17 -0.63
C ALA A 257 -1.79 21.09 -1.33
N ASN A 258 -0.56 20.84 -0.86
CA ASN A 258 0.30 19.79 -1.41
C ASN A 258 -0.33 18.40 -1.31
N CYS A 259 -0.95 18.07 -0.16
CA CYS A 259 -1.65 16.80 0.01
C CYS A 259 -2.98 16.77 -0.75
N HIS A 260 -3.74 17.86 -0.70
CA HIS A 260 -5.12 17.94 -1.19
C HIS A 260 -5.23 18.16 -2.69
N ALA A 261 -4.19 18.62 -3.36
CA ALA A 261 -4.17 18.77 -4.82
C ALA A 261 -4.62 17.48 -5.52
N THR A 262 -3.89 16.37 -5.34
CA THR A 262 -4.32 15.08 -5.92
C THR A 262 -5.51 14.48 -5.17
N MET A 263 -5.54 14.56 -3.83
CA MET A 263 -6.57 13.91 -3.01
C MET A 263 -7.99 14.40 -3.32
N ASN A 264 -8.17 15.72 -3.50
CA ASN A 264 -9.47 16.31 -3.83
C ASN A 264 -9.93 15.98 -5.24
N HIS A 265 -9.03 15.62 -6.15
CA HIS A 265 -9.38 15.14 -7.49
C HIS A 265 -9.85 13.68 -7.48
N ILE A 266 -9.63 12.93 -6.39
CA ILE A 266 -10.10 11.53 -6.25
C ILE A 266 -11.34 11.44 -5.34
N ALA A 267 -11.33 12.14 -4.21
CA ALA A 267 -12.32 12.01 -3.14
C ALA A 267 -13.80 12.10 -3.56
N PRO A 268 -14.20 12.98 -4.49
CA PRO A 268 -15.59 13.08 -4.94
C PRO A 268 -16.16 11.76 -5.50
N LEU A 269 -15.31 10.88 -6.02
CA LEU A 269 -15.74 9.58 -6.56
C LEU A 269 -16.24 8.60 -5.49
N PHE A 270 -15.96 8.88 -4.22
CA PHE A 270 -16.28 8.01 -3.09
C PHE A 270 -17.33 8.59 -2.15
N THR A 271 -17.88 9.78 -2.41
CA THR A 271 -18.73 10.48 -1.43
C THR A 271 -20.07 9.83 -1.21
N ASN A 272 -20.57 9.09 -2.19
CA ASN A 272 -21.93 8.54 -2.18
C ASN A 272 -22.04 7.19 -1.48
N PHE A 273 -20.94 6.60 -1.01
CA PHE A 273 -21.03 5.40 -0.18
C PHE A 273 -21.28 5.76 1.27
N ASP A 274 -22.31 5.17 1.87
CA ASP A 274 -22.63 5.31 3.29
C ASP A 274 -21.63 4.58 4.20
N ASP A 275 -21.94 4.52 5.49
CA ASP A 275 -21.12 3.86 6.51
C ASP A 275 -21.16 2.32 6.44
N ASN A 276 -22.11 1.74 5.70
CA ASN A 276 -22.15 0.30 5.38
C ASN A 276 -21.45 -0.03 4.05
N GLY A 277 -21.05 1.00 3.29
CA GLY A 277 -20.40 0.85 1.99
C GLY A 277 -21.37 0.67 0.83
N ASP A 278 -22.65 1.00 1.04
CA ASP A 278 -23.70 0.95 0.02
C ASP A 278 -23.77 2.28 -0.73
N LEU A 279 -23.92 2.20 -2.05
CA LEU A 279 -24.02 3.38 -2.91
C LEU A 279 -25.39 4.04 -2.75
N GLN A 280 -25.38 5.33 -2.43
CA GLN A 280 -26.57 6.16 -2.30
C GLN A 280 -26.67 7.17 -3.45
N ALA A 281 -27.85 7.76 -3.64
CA ALA A 281 -28.09 8.75 -4.69
C ALA A 281 -27.41 10.10 -4.44
N THR A 282 -27.08 10.40 -3.18
CA THR A 282 -26.46 11.65 -2.74
C THR A 282 -25.20 11.37 -1.91
N SER A 283 -24.38 12.40 -1.71
CA SER A 283 -23.25 12.34 -0.78
C SER A 283 -23.70 11.86 0.60
N GLN A 284 -22.88 11.01 1.21
CA GLN A 284 -23.08 10.40 2.53
C GLN A 284 -22.00 10.81 3.52
N VAL A 285 -21.01 11.59 3.09
CA VAL A 285 -19.91 12.04 3.95
C VAL A 285 -20.07 13.50 4.34
N MET A 286 -19.57 13.86 5.50
CA MET A 286 -19.74 15.20 6.08
C MET A 286 -18.52 16.08 5.85
N VAL A 287 -18.76 17.39 5.79
CA VAL A 287 -17.71 18.42 5.88
C VAL A 287 -17.43 18.69 7.37
N PRO A 288 -16.16 18.68 7.83
CA PRO A 288 -15.80 18.84 9.24
C PRO A 288 -15.84 20.30 9.71
N ILE A 289 -16.98 20.96 9.52
CA ILE A 289 -17.25 22.35 9.92
C ILE A 289 -18.49 22.43 10.81
N GLU A 290 -18.79 23.62 11.32
CA GLU A 290 -20.01 23.85 12.11
C GLU A 290 -21.27 23.43 11.34
N GLY A 291 -22.18 22.73 12.03
CA GLY A 291 -23.40 22.17 11.44
C GLY A 291 -23.18 20.89 10.63
N THR A 292 -21.93 20.47 10.40
CA THR A 292 -21.55 19.22 9.70
C THR A 292 -22.41 18.95 8.46
N PRO A 293 -22.43 19.84 7.46
CA PRO A 293 -23.25 19.61 6.27
C PRO A 293 -22.72 18.42 5.46
N LEU A 294 -23.58 17.83 4.62
CA LEU A 294 -23.17 16.86 3.62
C LEU A 294 -22.22 17.52 2.61
N ALA A 295 -21.10 16.85 2.33
CA ALA A 295 -20.12 17.32 1.38
C ALA A 295 -20.71 17.44 -0.03
N GLN A 296 -20.40 18.54 -0.70
CA GLN A 296 -20.72 18.81 -2.10
C GLN A 296 -19.45 18.78 -2.93
N LEU A 297 -19.58 18.67 -4.27
CA LEU A 297 -18.43 18.71 -5.17
C LEU A 297 -17.58 19.99 -4.99
N SER A 298 -18.24 21.13 -4.74
CA SER A 298 -17.58 22.41 -4.51
C SER A 298 -16.69 22.45 -3.27
N ASP A 299 -16.88 21.53 -2.31
CA ASP A 299 -16.02 21.39 -1.15
C ASP A 299 -14.67 20.75 -1.47
N TYR A 300 -14.50 20.21 -2.67
CA TYR A 300 -13.25 19.59 -3.13
C TYR A 300 -12.64 20.36 -4.29
N LEU A 301 -13.47 20.65 -5.29
CA LEU A 301 -13.07 21.10 -6.62
C LEU A 301 -13.85 22.37 -7.02
N PRO A 302 -13.17 23.44 -7.45
CA PRO A 302 -13.79 24.59 -8.11
C PRO A 302 -14.59 24.20 -9.36
N ALA A 303 -15.53 25.06 -9.75
CA ALA A 303 -16.29 24.85 -10.97
C ALA A 303 -15.36 24.73 -12.21
N GLY A 304 -15.58 23.69 -13.02
CA GLY A 304 -14.80 23.41 -14.23
C GLY A 304 -13.62 22.46 -14.02
N GLN A 305 -13.25 22.16 -12.76
CA GLN A 305 -12.30 21.08 -12.45
C GLN A 305 -12.98 19.72 -12.51
N THR A 306 -12.17 18.67 -12.73
CA THR A 306 -12.65 17.29 -12.94
C THR A 306 -11.93 16.32 -12.03
N THR A 307 -12.54 15.19 -11.72
CA THR A 307 -11.89 14.11 -10.98
C THR A 307 -10.81 13.40 -11.80
N ALA A 308 -9.78 12.88 -11.14
CA ALA A 308 -8.60 12.26 -11.74
C ALA A 308 -7.84 11.39 -10.73
N TRP A 309 -7.10 10.38 -11.21
CA TRP A 309 -6.14 9.63 -10.39
C TRP A 309 -4.90 10.47 -10.07
N ARG A 310 -4.37 11.15 -11.10
CA ARG A 310 -3.14 11.97 -11.11
C ARG A 310 -3.32 13.10 -12.11
N LEU A 311 -2.42 14.08 -12.12
CA LEU A 311 -2.45 15.11 -13.16
C LEU A 311 -2.28 14.46 -14.54
N GLY A 312 -3.21 14.75 -15.45
CA GLY A 312 -3.21 14.17 -16.80
C GLY A 312 -3.86 12.77 -16.90
N ALA A 313 -4.38 12.22 -15.80
CA ALA A 313 -5.09 10.94 -15.76
C ALA A 313 -6.55 11.14 -15.28
N PRO A 314 -7.42 11.76 -16.09
CA PRO A 314 -8.81 12.05 -15.70
C PRO A 314 -9.62 10.76 -15.49
N ALA A 315 -10.52 10.79 -14.51
CA ALA A 315 -11.36 9.66 -14.13
C ALA A 315 -12.74 10.15 -13.69
N ALA A 316 -13.77 9.93 -14.51
CA ALA A 316 -15.12 10.45 -14.27
C ALA A 316 -15.95 9.62 -13.27
N ASP A 317 -15.56 8.36 -13.06
CA ASP A 317 -16.23 7.38 -12.20
C ASP A 317 -15.23 6.36 -11.66
N LEU A 318 -15.68 5.43 -10.81
CA LEU A 318 -14.80 4.40 -10.23
C LEU A 318 -14.21 3.44 -11.27
N PRO A 319 -14.94 2.96 -12.30
CA PRO A 319 -14.34 2.17 -13.38
C PRO A 319 -13.22 2.93 -14.10
N ALA A 320 -13.41 4.21 -14.44
CA ALA A 320 -12.38 5.04 -15.06
C ALA A 320 -11.19 5.27 -14.13
N LEU A 321 -11.44 5.45 -12.82
CA LEU A 321 -10.38 5.54 -11.81
C LEU A 321 -9.56 4.24 -11.76
N GLY A 322 -10.23 3.09 -11.70
CA GLY A 322 -9.57 1.78 -11.70
C GLY A 322 -8.73 1.55 -12.94
N ALA A 323 -9.21 1.95 -14.12
CA ALA A 323 -8.45 1.87 -15.36
C ALA A 323 -7.23 2.82 -15.37
N ALA A 324 -7.38 4.06 -14.89
CA ALA A 324 -6.28 5.02 -14.78
C ALA A 324 -5.19 4.54 -13.81
N MET A 325 -5.60 3.98 -12.67
CA MET A 325 -4.69 3.36 -11.71
C MET A 325 -4.00 2.14 -12.31
N ALA A 326 -4.72 1.22 -12.94
CA ALA A 326 -4.15 0.02 -13.56
C ALA A 326 -3.08 0.34 -14.63
N ALA A 327 -3.15 1.51 -15.26
CA ALA A 327 -2.15 2.01 -16.21
C ALA A 327 -0.93 2.68 -15.56
N ASP A 328 -1.01 3.06 -14.27
CA ASP A 328 0.07 3.75 -13.56
C ASP A 328 1.19 2.75 -13.17
N PRO A 329 2.44 2.97 -13.63
CA PRO A 329 3.57 2.11 -13.29
C PRO A 329 3.80 1.93 -11.78
N ALA A 330 3.44 2.92 -10.96
CA ALA A 330 3.60 2.84 -9.51
C ALA A 330 2.77 1.71 -8.89
N ILE A 331 1.67 1.28 -9.55
CA ILE A 331 0.86 0.16 -9.07
C ILE A 331 1.62 -1.17 -9.19
N ALA A 332 2.27 -1.37 -10.33
CA ALA A 332 3.06 -2.57 -10.56
C ALA A 332 4.29 -2.63 -9.66
N GLU A 333 4.95 -1.49 -9.48
CA GLU A 333 6.10 -1.36 -8.57
C GLU A 333 5.72 -1.68 -7.12
N CYS A 334 4.63 -1.08 -6.62
CA CYS A 334 4.12 -1.33 -5.28
C CYS A 334 3.77 -2.81 -5.05
N ALA A 335 3.11 -3.46 -6.02
CA ALA A 335 2.76 -4.86 -5.92
C ALA A 335 3.99 -5.76 -5.72
N VAL A 336 5.04 -5.56 -6.54
CA VAL A 336 6.29 -6.34 -6.46
C VAL A 336 7.07 -6.02 -5.17
N ALA A 337 7.17 -4.75 -4.80
CA ALA A 337 7.85 -4.33 -3.58
C ALA A 337 7.19 -4.96 -2.33
N ARG A 338 5.85 -5.03 -2.28
CA ARG A 338 5.14 -5.62 -1.14
C ARG A 338 5.36 -7.12 -1.03
N VAL A 339 5.44 -7.83 -2.16
CA VAL A 339 5.79 -9.27 -2.18
C VAL A 339 7.19 -9.49 -1.60
N TRP A 340 8.16 -8.66 -1.96
CA TRP A 340 9.50 -8.74 -1.38
C TRP A 340 9.52 -8.45 0.12
N ASN A 341 8.84 -7.40 0.60
CA ASN A 341 8.74 -7.13 2.02
C ASN A 341 8.16 -8.33 2.77
N TRP A 342 7.11 -8.93 2.23
CA TRP A 342 6.51 -10.14 2.79
C TRP A 342 7.48 -11.32 2.81
N ALA A 343 8.20 -11.56 1.72
CA ALA A 343 9.20 -12.63 1.62
C ALA A 343 10.33 -12.47 2.65
N LEU A 344 10.80 -11.23 2.84
CA LEU A 344 11.86 -10.87 3.80
C LEU A 344 11.35 -10.69 5.24
N GLY A 345 10.04 -10.88 5.48
CA GLY A 345 9.41 -10.72 6.78
C GLY A 345 9.41 -9.31 7.34
N LYS A 346 9.49 -8.31 6.46
CA LYS A 346 9.24 -6.90 6.79
C LYS A 346 7.73 -6.65 6.89
N GLY A 347 7.36 -5.58 7.60
CA GLY A 347 5.98 -5.12 7.63
C GLY A 347 5.56 -4.51 6.29
N ASP A 348 4.31 -4.06 6.21
CA ASP A 348 3.82 -3.34 5.04
C ASP A 348 4.66 -2.06 4.81
N ILE A 349 4.86 -1.74 3.54
CA ILE A 349 5.73 -0.63 3.09
C ILE A 349 5.29 0.69 3.71
N VAL A 350 3.98 0.92 3.80
CA VAL A 350 3.43 2.20 4.27
C VAL A 350 3.62 2.37 5.77
N ASP A 351 3.55 1.29 6.54
CA ASP A 351 3.63 1.36 8.02
C ASP A 351 5.08 1.42 8.51
N THR A 352 6.00 0.79 7.78
CA THR A 352 7.39 0.63 8.22
C THR A 352 8.35 1.55 7.49
N LEU A 353 7.92 2.15 6.37
CA LEU A 353 8.78 2.86 5.41
C LEU A 353 9.95 2.01 4.90
N ALA A 354 9.92 0.69 5.15
CA ALA A 354 10.87 -0.25 4.61
C ALA A 354 10.52 -0.43 3.14
N THR A 355 11.18 0.36 2.29
CA THR A 355 11.08 0.27 0.84
C THR A 355 12.29 -0.47 0.32
N ILE A 356 12.07 -1.24 -0.75
CA ILE A 356 13.16 -1.81 -1.53
C ILE A 356 13.43 -0.82 -2.65
N PRO A 357 14.70 -0.45 -2.88
CA PRO A 357 15.05 0.47 -3.96
C PRO A 357 14.46 0.00 -5.30
N SER A 358 13.87 0.92 -6.06
CA SER A 358 13.16 0.62 -7.30
C SER A 358 14.05 -0.04 -8.36
N ASP A 359 15.33 0.30 -8.37
CA ASP A 359 16.34 -0.27 -9.25
C ASP A 359 16.65 -1.74 -8.93
N VAL A 360 16.57 -2.14 -7.66
CA VAL A 360 16.78 -3.53 -7.22
C VAL A 360 15.68 -4.46 -7.74
N ILE A 361 14.45 -3.96 -7.90
CA ILE A 361 13.28 -4.76 -8.31
C ILE A 361 12.84 -4.50 -9.76
N ALA A 362 13.58 -3.69 -10.51
CA ALA A 362 13.17 -3.20 -11.82
C ALA A 362 12.85 -4.34 -12.82
N ASP A 363 13.66 -5.39 -12.83
CA ASP A 363 13.48 -6.55 -13.72
C ASP A 363 12.24 -7.37 -13.34
N GLN A 364 11.96 -7.53 -12.05
CA GLN A 364 10.77 -8.21 -11.55
C GLN A 364 9.51 -7.39 -11.86
N VAL A 365 9.57 -6.06 -11.73
CA VAL A 365 8.47 -5.15 -12.13
C VAL A 365 8.22 -5.23 -13.64
N ALA A 366 9.27 -5.20 -14.45
CA ALA A 366 9.14 -5.34 -15.91
C ALA A 366 8.52 -6.70 -16.28
N THR A 367 8.99 -7.78 -15.65
CA THR A 367 8.46 -9.14 -15.85
C THR A 367 6.99 -9.21 -15.47
N PHE A 368 6.63 -8.71 -14.28
CA PHE A 368 5.25 -8.65 -13.80
C PHE A 368 4.34 -7.85 -14.75
N ARG A 369 4.80 -6.73 -15.28
CA ARG A 369 3.99 -5.99 -16.27
C ARG A 369 3.83 -6.76 -17.58
N SER A 370 4.88 -7.45 -18.02
CA SER A 370 4.87 -8.20 -19.29
C SER A 370 4.08 -9.51 -19.24
N ASN A 371 3.95 -10.14 -18.07
CA ASN A 371 3.24 -11.42 -17.90
C ASN A 371 1.75 -11.25 -17.59
N GLY A 372 1.18 -10.07 -17.85
CA GLY A 372 -0.23 -9.78 -17.55
C GLY A 372 -0.50 -9.41 -16.08
N ALA A 373 0.52 -8.97 -15.35
CA ALA A 373 0.43 -8.59 -13.94
C ALA A 373 -0.04 -9.75 -13.05
N VAL A 374 0.44 -10.97 -13.30
CA VAL A 374 0.06 -12.15 -12.51
C VAL A 374 0.87 -12.19 -11.22
N LEU A 375 0.21 -11.90 -10.08
CA LEU A 375 0.91 -11.77 -8.79
C LEU A 375 1.47 -13.10 -8.29
N LYS A 376 0.82 -14.23 -8.59
CA LYS A 376 1.33 -15.58 -8.29
C LYS A 376 2.73 -15.82 -8.88
N ASP A 377 2.94 -15.35 -10.12
CA ASP A 377 4.21 -15.46 -10.80
C ASP A 377 5.25 -14.50 -10.21
N ALA A 378 4.84 -13.28 -9.81
CA ALA A 378 5.73 -12.36 -9.10
C ALA A 378 6.17 -12.94 -7.74
N ILE A 379 5.26 -13.60 -7.01
CA ILE A 379 5.60 -14.34 -5.79
C ILE A 379 6.65 -15.41 -6.10
N PHE A 380 6.42 -16.26 -7.11
CA PHE A 380 7.41 -17.25 -7.50
C PHE A 380 8.77 -16.61 -7.87
N ALA A 381 8.77 -15.52 -8.63
CA ALA A 381 9.97 -14.81 -9.03
C ALA A 381 10.77 -14.26 -7.84
N VAL A 382 10.08 -13.69 -6.84
CA VAL A 382 10.73 -13.19 -5.61
C VAL A 382 11.37 -14.33 -4.82
N PHE A 383 10.65 -15.43 -4.58
CA PHE A 383 11.19 -16.56 -3.82
C PHE A 383 12.29 -17.33 -4.57
N THR A 384 12.49 -17.08 -5.86
CA THR A 384 13.56 -17.70 -6.68
C THR A 384 14.67 -16.74 -7.06
N ALA A 385 14.57 -15.47 -6.66
CA ALA A 385 15.57 -14.46 -6.91
C ALA A 385 16.88 -14.78 -6.19
N ASP A 386 18.00 -14.44 -6.82
CA ASP A 386 19.34 -14.68 -6.26
C ASP A 386 19.51 -14.03 -4.88
N ASP A 387 18.94 -12.83 -4.67
CA ASP A 387 18.99 -12.14 -3.39
C ASP A 387 18.19 -12.82 -2.28
N PHE A 388 17.14 -13.56 -2.61
CA PHE A 388 16.33 -14.28 -1.63
C PHE A 388 17.01 -15.59 -1.19
N VAL A 389 17.71 -16.26 -2.10
CA VAL A 389 18.32 -17.57 -1.82
C VAL A 389 19.73 -17.47 -1.23
N LYS A 390 20.29 -16.26 -1.11
CA LYS A 390 21.62 -16.00 -0.54
C LYS A 390 21.54 -15.58 0.93
N PHE A 391 22.29 -16.27 1.79
CA PHE A 391 22.32 -16.08 3.25
C PHE A 391 23.71 -15.81 3.80
#